data_AF-A0A832JAQ5-F1
#
_entry.id   AF-A0A832JAQ5-F1
#
_cell.length_a   1.000
_cell.length_b   1.000
_cell.length_c   1.000
_cell.angle_alpha   90.00
_cell.angle_beta   90.00
_cell.angle_gamma   90.00
#
_symmetry.space_group_name_H-M   'P 1'
#
loop_
_entity.id
_entity.type
_entity.pdbx_description
1 polymer ?
#
loop_
_entity_poly.entity_id
_entity_poly.type
_entity_poly.pdbx_seq_one_letter_code
_entity_poly.pdbx_strand_id
1 'polypeptide(L)'
;MANNLKTALLMGALFGLFLFLGELWGGPRGALWALVLALITNLAAYWFSDRIILGLYRAQEVDEFSAPQLVRLVRELALRAGLP
;
A
#
# COMPACT_ATOMS: atom_id res chain seq x y z
N MET A 1 14.29 -2.75 -20.99
CA MET A 1 15.35 -3.29 -20.10
C MET A 1 15.94 -2.27 -19.13
N ALA A 2 16.26 -1.04 -19.55
CA ALA A 2 16.83 -0.02 -18.65
C ALA A 2 15.96 0.31 -17.41
N ASN A 3 14.63 0.24 -17.53
CA ASN A 3 13.74 0.50 -16.39
C ASN A 3 13.86 -0.56 -15.30
N ASN A 4 14.02 -1.84 -15.65
CA ASN A 4 14.21 -2.92 -14.67
C ASN A 4 15.51 -2.75 -13.90
N LEU A 5 16.58 -2.27 -14.55
CA LEU A 5 17.85 -1.97 -13.89
C LEU A 5 17.72 -0.78 -12.95
N LYS A 6 17.02 0.29 -13.37
CA LYS A 6 16.75 1.45 -12.52
C LYS A 6 15.91 1.06 -11.29
N THR A 7 14.87 0.24 -11.49
CA THR A 7 14.06 -0.30 -10.40
C THR A 7 14.89 -1.17 -9.47
N ALA A 8 15.71 -2.09 -9.99
CA ALA A 8 16.58 -2.93 -9.17
C ALA A 8 17.60 -2.10 -8.37
N LEU A 9 18.19 -1.07 -8.99
CA LEU A 9 19.12 -0.17 -8.32
C LEU A 9 18.43 0.64 -7.21
N LEU A 10 17.27 1.24 -7.51
CA LEU A 10 16.51 2.03 -6.54
C LEU A 10 16.01 1.15 -5.38
N MET A 11 15.50 -0.05 -5.67
CA MET A 11 15.07 -0.99 -4.64
C MET A 11 16.25 -1.50 -3.81
N GLY A 12 17.38 -1.82 -4.44
CA GLY A 12 18.61 -2.23 -3.76
C GLY A 12 19.18 -1.12 -2.87
N ALA A 13 19.21 0.12 -3.36
CA ALA A 13 19.64 1.28 -2.59
C ALA A 13 18.70 1.57 -1.41
N LEU A 14 17.38 1.50 -1.63
CA LEU A 14 16.38 1.65 -0.57
C LEU A 14 16.53 0.54 0.48
N PHE A 15 16.71 -0.70 0.06
CA PHE A 15 16.95 -1.85 0.96
C PHE A 15 18.23 -1.66 1.79
N GLY A 16 19.34 -1.26 1.15
CA GLY A 16 20.59 -0.95 1.85
C GLY A 16 20.45 0.20 2.84
N LEU A 17 19.69 1.25 2.51
CA LEU A 17 19.40 2.37 3.40
C LEU A 17 18.62 1.90 4.64
N PHE A 18 17.61 1.05 4.47
CA PHE A 18 16.85 0.49 5.59
C PHE A 18 17.71 -0.40 6.50
N LEU A 19 18.59 -1.24 5.94
CA LEU A 19 19.51 -2.06 6.74
C LEU A 19 20.50 -1.19 7.53
N PHE A 20 21.08 -0.17 6.90
CA PHE A 20 22.00 0.76 7.54
C PHE A 20 21.34 1.53 8.69
N LEU A 21 20.13 2.05 8.48
CA LEU A 21 19.36 2.71 9.53
C LEU A 21 18.95 1.76 10.66
N GLY A 22 18.57 0.52 10.33
CA GLY A 22 18.22 -0.50 11.32
C GLY A 22 19.40 -0.93 12.20
N GLU A 23 20.59 -1.04 11.62
CA GLU A 23 21.83 -1.33 12.35
C GLU A 23 22.16 -0.23 13.37
N LEU A 24 22.08 1.04 12.93
CA LEU A 24 22.30 2.22 13.78
C LEU A 24 21.28 2.31 14.94
N TRP A 25 20.04 1.85 14.75
CA TRP A 25 18.98 2.06 15.73
C TRP A 25 18.99 1.05 16.89
N GLY A 26 19.58 -0.15 16.73
CA GLY A 26 19.51 -1.14 17.81
C GLY A 26 20.21 -2.49 17.60
N GLY A 27 21.08 -2.62 16.59
CA GLY A 27 21.82 -3.86 16.35
C GLY A 27 20.93 -5.12 16.22
N PRO A 28 21.38 -6.31 16.68
CA PRO A 28 20.66 -7.58 16.47
C PRO A 28 19.28 -7.65 17.15
N ARG A 29 19.12 -7.01 18.32
CA ARG A 29 17.81 -6.96 19.01
C ARG A 29 16.86 -5.98 18.35
N GLY A 30 17.37 -4.85 17.84
CA GLY A 30 16.62 -3.92 17.01
C GLY A 30 16.09 -4.60 15.74
N ALA A 31 16.90 -5.45 15.10
CA ALA A 31 16.49 -6.22 13.92
C ALA A 31 15.33 -7.19 14.23
N LEU A 32 15.36 -7.88 15.38
CA LEU A 32 14.26 -8.76 15.79
C LEU A 32 12.95 -7.98 16.01
N TRP A 33 13.00 -6.85 16.71
CA TRP A 33 11.83 -6.00 16.94
C TRP A 33 11.31 -5.37 15.64
N ALA A 34 12.21 -4.95 14.74
CA ALA A 34 11.86 -4.45 13.42
C ALA A 34 11.16 -5.53 12.58
N LEU A 35 11.60 -6.79 12.67
CA LEU A 35 10.96 -7.91 11.99
C LEU A 35 9.54 -8.19 12.54
N VAL A 36 9.37 -8.15 13.86
CA VAL A 36 8.05 -8.31 14.50
C VAL A 36 7.11 -7.16 14.09
N LEU A 37 7.59 -5.92 14.14
CA LEU A 37 6.82 -4.76 13.69
C LEU A 37 6.48 -4.84 12.20
N ALA A 38 7.43 -5.25 11.36
CA ALA A 38 7.21 -5.46 9.93
C ALA A 38 6.14 -6.53 9.69
N LEU A 39 6.17 -7.63 10.43
CA LEU A 39 5.16 -8.69 10.31
C LEU A 39 3.77 -8.15 10.70
N ILE A 40 3.67 -7.47 11.85
CA ILE A 40 2.40 -6.89 12.33
C ILE A 40 1.86 -5.88 11.32
N THR A 41 2.69 -4.95 10.86
CA THR A 41 2.27 -3.92 9.90
C THR A 41 1.93 -4.51 8.55
N ASN A 42 2.61 -5.57 8.10
CA ASN A 42 2.28 -6.24 6.83
C ASN A 42 0.94 -6.98 6.92
N LEU A 43 0.68 -7.69 8.02
CA LEU A 43 -0.61 -8.33 8.28
C LEU A 43 -1.73 -7.29 8.41
N ALA A 44 -1.49 -6.21 9.17
CA ALA A 44 -2.44 -5.12 9.31
C ALA A 44 -2.70 -4.43 7.96
N ALA A 45 -1.67 -4.21 7.15
CA ALA A 45 -1.82 -3.63 5.82
C ALA A 45 -2.58 -4.56 4.86
N TYR A 46 -2.45 -5.88 4.99
CA TYR A 46 -3.22 -6.82 4.16
C TYR A 46 -4.72 -6.79 4.49
N TRP A 47 -5.09 -6.78 5.77
CA TRP A 47 -6.50 -6.80 6.18
C TRP A 47 -7.19 -5.44 6.19
N PHE A 48 -6.47 -4.37 6.52
CA PHE A 48 -7.02 -3.01 6.66
C PHE A 48 -6.55 -2.08 5.54
N SER A 49 -6.06 -2.65 4.43
CA SER A 49 -5.50 -1.87 3.31
C SER A 49 -6.49 -0.84 2.79
N ASP A 50 -7.77 -1.20 2.74
CA ASP A 50 -8.88 -0.36 2.29
C ASP A 50 -8.99 0.90 3.14
N ARG A 51 -9.04 0.77 4.46
CA ARG A 51 -9.19 1.92 5.36
C ARG A 51 -7.94 2.76 5.44
N ILE A 52 -6.77 2.13 5.46
CA ILE A 52 -5.49 2.83 5.53
C ILE A 52 -5.32 3.71 4.30
N ILE A 53 -5.53 3.16 3.10
CA ILE A 53 -5.32 3.92 1.87
C ILE A 53 -6.36 5.02 1.71
N LEU A 54 -7.63 4.75 2.01
CA LEU A 54 -8.71 5.75 1.94
C LEU A 54 -8.44 6.90 2.92
N GLY A 55 -7.99 6.60 4.15
CA GLY A 55 -7.60 7.61 5.13
C GLY A 55 -6.39 8.43 4.70
N LEU A 56 -5.37 7.78 4.12
CA LEU A 56 -4.13 8.45 3.67
C LEU A 56 -4.40 9.47 2.57
N TYR A 57 -5.29 9.12 1.63
CA TYR A 57 -5.72 10.02 0.55
C TYR A 57 -6.86 10.96 0.95
N ARG A 58 -7.38 10.87 2.18
CA ARG A 58 -8.58 11.59 2.63
C ARG A 58 -9.73 11.42 1.62
N ALA A 59 -9.92 10.19 1.18
CA ALA A 59 -10.95 9.85 0.22
C ALA A 59 -12.32 10.30 0.74
N GLN A 60 -13.13 10.86 -0.16
CA GLN A 60 -14.51 11.21 0.12
C GLN A 60 -15.42 10.19 -0.54
N GLU A 61 -16.49 9.84 0.15
CA GLU A 61 -17.52 8.97 -0.40
C GLU A 61 -18.19 9.66 -1.59
N VAL A 62 -18.28 8.94 -2.70
CA VAL A 62 -18.89 9.44 -3.94
C VAL A 62 -20.33 8.97 -3.99
N ASP A 63 -21.24 9.90 -4.27
CA ASP A 63 -22.67 9.66 -4.44
C ASP A 63 -23.16 10.05 -5.84
N GLU A 64 -24.44 9.78 -6.13
CA GLU A 64 -25.06 10.09 -7.42
C GLU A 64 -25.12 11.60 -7.73
N PHE A 65 -24.98 12.45 -6.71
CA PHE A 65 -24.99 13.91 -6.87
C PHE A 65 -23.59 14.47 -7.17
N SER A 66 -22.56 13.95 -6.52
CA SER A 66 -21.16 14.40 -6.62
C SER A 66 -20.47 13.90 -7.89
N ALA A 67 -20.73 12.66 -8.32
CA ALA A 67 -20.19 12.13 -9.58
C ALA A 67 -21.16 11.16 -10.28
N PRO A 68 -22.27 11.66 -10.85
CA PRO A 68 -23.31 10.83 -11.49
C PRO A 68 -22.77 9.92 -12.60
N GLN A 69 -21.77 10.39 -13.35
CA GLN A 69 -21.17 9.63 -14.44
C GLN A 69 -20.37 8.43 -13.93
N LEU A 70 -19.62 8.60 -12.84
CA LEU A 70 -18.81 7.54 -12.24
C LEU A 70 -19.71 6.45 -11.64
N VAL A 71 -20.73 6.85 -10.89
CA VAL A 71 -21.69 5.91 -10.27
C VAL A 71 -22.43 5.10 -11.35
N ARG A 72 -22.87 5.75 -12.43
CA ARG A 72 -23.48 5.05 -13.58
C ARG A 72 -22.54 4.04 -14.22
N LEU A 73 -21.28 4.42 -14.45
CA LEU A 73 -20.29 3.55 -15.09
C LEU A 73 -20.04 2.29 -14.24
N VAL A 74 -19.85 2.46 -12.92
CA VAL A 74 -19.67 1.33 -11.98
C VAL A 74 -20.92 0.46 -11.94
N ARG A 75 -22.13 1.05 -11.91
CA ARG A 75 -23.40 0.32 -11.93
C ARG A 75 -23.55 -0.53 -13.20
N GLU A 76 -23.23 0.02 -14.37
CA GLU A 76 -23.27 -0.72 -15.63
C GLU A 76 -22.26 -1.88 -15.65
N LEU A 77 -21.07 -1.69 -15.07
CA LEU A 77 -20.06 -2.75 -14.94
C LEU A 77 -20.51 -3.86 -13.98
N ALA A 78 -21.06 -3.50 -12.81
CA ALA A 78 -21.56 -4.47 -11.84
C ALA A 78 -22.68 -5.34 -12.43
N LEU A 79 -23.64 -4.71 -13.11
CA LEU A 79 -24.73 -5.41 -13.81
C LEU A 79 -24.21 -6.40 -14.87
N ARG A 80 -23.21 -6.00 -15.67
CA ARG A 80 -22.59 -6.88 -16.66
C ARG A 80 -21.82 -8.04 -16.04
N ALA A 81 -21.24 -7.84 -14.86
CA ALA A 81 -20.50 -8.86 -14.12
C ALA A 81 -21.41 -9.78 -13.28
N GLY A 82 -22.74 -9.54 -13.26
CA GLY A 82 -23.67 -10.28 -12.41
C GLY A 82 -23.44 -10.05 -10.92
N LEU A 83 -22.79 -8.93 -10.58
CA LEU A 83 -22.56 -8.51 -9.20
C LEU A 83 -23.76 -7.66 -8.74
N PRO A 84 -24.20 -7.82 -7.48
CA PRO A 84 -25.25 -6.98 -6.91
C PRO A 84 -24.86 -5.50 -6.86
#